data_AF-A0A5C7HEF6-F1
#
_entry.id   AF-A0A5C7HEF6-F1
#
_cell.length_a   1.000
_cell.length_b   1.000
_cell.length_c   1.000
_cell.angle_alpha   90.00
_cell.angle_beta   90.00
_cell.angle_gamma   90.00
#
_symmetry.space_group_name_H-M   'P 1'
#
loop_
_entity.id
_entity.type
_entity.pdbx_description
1 polymer ?
#
loop_
_entity_poly.entity_id
_entity_poly.type
_entity_poly.pdbx_seq_one_letter_code
_entity_poly.pdbx_strand_id
1 'polypeptide(L)'
;MVASGGEYFMEISIGTPKIKVLGNADTGSDLTWIQTYSDKRCDVKRNVCGYKYLYGDGSFSEGNIGSEKFAIALSTGHPVSFLKIIFGCGHSNVSLFDEVGSGIIGIGGGPLSLISQLGHNVVSTPLIDKEPKTFYYVTLEATKCWKEEASLHK
;
A
#
# COMPACT_ATOMS: atom_id res chain seq x y z
N MET A 1 9.94 5.76 11.99
CA MET A 1 10.38 6.12 10.63
C MET A 1 11.89 6.32 10.67
N VAL A 2 12.59 5.94 9.60
CA VAL A 2 14.03 6.12 9.47
C VAL A 2 14.28 6.89 8.17
N ALA A 3 15.15 7.91 8.20
CA ALA A 3 15.55 8.63 7.00
C ALA A 3 16.88 8.05 6.47
N SER A 4 16.94 7.73 5.17
CA SER A 4 18.15 7.25 4.51
C SER A 4 18.13 7.71 3.05
N GLY A 5 19.24 8.24 2.53
CA GLY A 5 19.34 8.60 1.10
C GLY A 5 18.38 9.71 0.60
N GLY A 6 17.70 10.44 1.49
CA GLY A 6 16.62 11.38 1.12
C GLY A 6 15.22 10.76 1.10
N GLU A 7 15.12 9.46 1.41
CA GLU A 7 13.87 8.73 1.54
C GLU A 7 13.51 8.51 3.01
N TYR A 8 12.21 8.31 3.26
CA TYR A 8 11.69 7.97 4.58
C TYR A 8 11.12 6.56 4.57
N PHE A 9 11.58 5.72 5.48
CA PHE A 9 11.14 4.34 5.63
C PHE A 9 10.24 4.20 6.86
N MET A 10 9.18 3.42 6.73
CA MET A 10 8.28 3.05 7.82
C MET A 10 8.20 1.52 7.93
N GLU A 11 8.26 1.01 9.17
CA GLU A 11 8.00 -0.40 9.45
C GLU A 11 6.52 -0.58 9.82
N ILE A 12 5.84 -1.48 9.13
CA ILE A 12 4.51 -1.97 9.46
C ILE A 12 4.55 -3.47 9.69
N SER A 13 3.66 -3.97 10.53
CA SER A 13 3.46 -5.41 10.72
C SER A 13 2.16 -5.84 10.08
N ILE A 14 2.20 -6.86 9.23
CA ILE A 14 1.02 -7.37 8.53
C ILE A 14 0.65 -8.74 9.12
N GLY A 15 -0.64 -9.07 9.16
CA GLY A 15 -1.20 -10.40 9.42
C GLY A 15 -1.07 -10.97 10.82
N THR A 16 -1.49 -12.24 10.95
CA THR A 16 -1.36 -13.07 12.16
C THR A 16 -0.89 -14.47 11.75
N PRO A 17 0.37 -14.88 12.00
CA PRO A 17 1.42 -14.19 12.78
C PRO A 17 1.88 -12.88 12.14
N LYS A 18 2.50 -11.97 12.91
CA LYS A 18 2.95 -10.67 12.39
C LYS A 18 4.21 -10.84 11.54
N ILE A 19 4.22 -10.30 10.31
CA ILE A 19 5.42 -10.13 9.48
C ILE A 19 5.72 -8.65 9.38
N LYS A 20 6.96 -8.27 9.66
CA LYS A 20 7.44 -6.89 9.53
C LYS A 20 7.77 -6.61 8.07
N VAL A 21 7.29 -5.48 7.58
CA VAL A 21 7.59 -4.96 6.26
C VAL A 21 8.14 -3.55 6.45
N LEU A 22 9.33 -3.32 5.89
CA LEU A 22 9.90 -2.00 5.76
C LEU A 22 9.53 -1.48 4.37
N GLY A 23 8.86 -0.33 4.32
CA GLY A 23 8.46 0.28 3.05
C GLY A 23 8.71 1.78 3.05
N ASN A 24 8.78 2.35 1.85
CA ASN A 24 9.01 3.77 1.65
C ASN A 24 7.70 4.52 1.95
N ALA A 25 7.74 5.44 2.91
CA ALA A 25 6.61 6.28 3.26
C ALA A 25 6.43 7.36 2.18
N ASP A 26 5.39 7.23 1.38
CA ASP A 26 5.16 8.09 0.22
C ASP A 26 3.86 8.89 0.38
N THR A 27 4.01 10.20 0.55
CA THR A 27 2.92 11.19 0.64
C THR A 27 2.21 11.44 -0.68
N GLY A 28 2.80 11.04 -1.81
CA GLY A 28 2.19 11.09 -3.13
C GLY A 28 1.38 9.84 -3.48
N SER A 29 1.53 8.75 -2.71
CA SER A 29 0.87 7.49 -3.01
C SER A 29 -0.45 7.29 -2.26
N ASP A 30 -1.50 6.96 -3.00
CA ASP A 30 -2.78 6.53 -2.43
C ASP A 30 -2.71 5.05 -2.02
N LEU A 31 -2.25 4.14 -2.87
CA LEU A 31 -2.22 2.72 -2.50
C LEU A 31 -0.94 2.38 -1.71
N THR A 32 -1.09 1.74 -0.55
CA THR A 32 0.02 0.98 0.06
C THR A 32 0.19 -0.33 -0.70
N TRP A 33 1.36 -0.60 -1.25
CA TRP A 33 1.68 -1.88 -1.89
C TRP A 33 3.00 -2.45 -1.40
N ILE A 34 3.10 -3.77 -1.35
CA ILE A 34 4.28 -4.48 -0.87
C ILE A 34 4.70 -5.54 -1.88
N GLN A 35 6.00 -5.73 -2.06
CA GLN A 35 6.56 -6.83 -2.82
C GLN A 35 6.28 -8.14 -2.07
N THR A 36 5.48 -9.00 -2.67
CA THR A 36 5.14 -10.29 -2.07
C THR A 36 5.82 -11.41 -2.84
N TYR A 37 7.03 -11.77 -2.44
CA TYR A 37 7.78 -12.88 -3.05
C TYR A 37 7.24 -14.27 -2.63
N SER A 38 6.33 -14.35 -1.65
CA SER A 38 5.70 -15.62 -1.23
C SER A 38 4.19 -15.46 -0.99
N ASP A 39 3.39 -16.00 -1.91
CA ASP A 39 1.92 -15.98 -1.96
C ASP A 39 1.25 -16.82 -0.84
N LYS A 40 1.32 -16.38 0.42
CA LYS A 40 0.49 -16.96 1.50
C LYS A 40 -0.50 -15.99 2.15
N ARG A 41 -0.41 -14.69 1.86
CA ARG A 41 -1.20 -13.63 2.52
C ARG A 41 -2.09 -12.85 1.58
N CYS A 42 -1.72 -12.84 0.31
CA CYS A 42 -2.56 -12.37 -0.76
C CYS A 42 -3.49 -13.55 -1.06
N ASP A 43 -4.74 -13.47 -0.62
CA ASP A 43 -5.69 -14.56 -0.83
C ASP A 43 -5.92 -14.71 -2.34
N VAL A 44 -5.23 -15.68 -2.97
CA VAL A 44 -5.31 -15.97 -4.42
C VAL A 44 -6.62 -16.69 -4.77
N LYS A 45 -7.60 -16.71 -3.87
CA LYS A 45 -8.89 -17.37 -4.13
C LYS A 45 -9.74 -16.51 -5.07
N ARG A 46 -10.47 -17.20 -5.94
CA ARG A 46 -11.25 -16.69 -7.08
C ARG A 46 -12.00 -15.38 -6.74
N ASN A 47 -12.00 -14.43 -7.69
CA ASN A 47 -12.44 -13.01 -7.59
C ASN A 47 -11.39 -12.02 -7.07
N VAL A 48 -10.14 -12.15 -7.49
CA VAL A 48 -9.08 -11.20 -7.14
C VAL A 48 -9.19 -9.92 -8.00
N CYS A 49 -9.10 -8.76 -7.37
CA CYS A 49 -9.05 -7.48 -8.07
C CYS A 49 -7.59 -7.14 -8.40
N GLY A 50 -7.30 -6.90 -9.68
CA GLY A 50 -5.99 -6.41 -10.10
C GLY A 50 -5.81 -4.93 -9.78
N TYR A 51 -4.58 -4.52 -9.54
CA TYR A 51 -4.18 -3.11 -9.55
C TYR A 51 -2.94 -2.94 -10.41
N LYS A 52 -2.87 -1.78 -11.05
CA LYS A 52 -1.66 -1.25 -11.68
C LYS A 52 -1.45 0.16 -11.18
N TYR A 53 -0.25 0.44 -10.72
CA TYR A 53 0.17 1.71 -10.16
C TYR A 53 1.36 2.22 -10.96
N LEU A 54 1.20 3.34 -11.66
CA LEU A 54 2.26 3.95 -12.46
C LEU A 54 2.67 5.28 -11.81
N TYR A 55 3.97 5.44 -11.61
CA TYR A 55 4.57 6.66 -11.07
C TYR A 55 5.02 7.59 -12.20
N GLY A 56 5.14 8.89 -11.88
CA GLY A 56 5.52 9.91 -12.86
C GLY A 56 6.95 9.79 -13.41
N ASP A 57 7.81 9.02 -12.74
CA ASP A 57 9.17 8.68 -13.16
C ASP A 57 9.23 7.44 -14.07
N GLY A 58 8.08 6.85 -14.39
CA GLY A 58 7.96 5.63 -15.19
C GLY A 58 8.10 4.33 -14.40
N SER A 59 8.40 4.40 -13.10
CA SER A 59 8.34 3.22 -12.23
C SER A 59 6.90 2.73 -12.05
N PHE A 60 6.70 1.45 -11.79
CA PHE A 60 5.37 0.88 -11.63
C PHE A 60 5.32 -0.30 -10.66
N SER A 61 4.12 -0.56 -10.16
CA SER A 61 3.78 -1.78 -9.42
C SER A 61 2.47 -2.36 -9.93
N GLU A 62 2.45 -3.66 -10.18
CA GLU A 62 1.28 -4.39 -10.63
C GLU A 62 1.09 -5.65 -9.79
N GLY A 63 -0.16 -5.92 -9.43
CA GLY A 63 -0.54 -7.17 -8.82
C GLY A 63 -1.97 -7.19 -8.31
N ASN A 64 -2.17 -7.78 -7.14
CA ASN A 64 -3.50 -8.09 -6.62
C ASN A 64 -3.83 -7.24 -5.39
N ILE A 65 -5.08 -6.82 -5.25
CA ILE A 65 -5.58 -6.21 -4.02
C ILE A 65 -5.83 -7.31 -2.97
N GLY A 66 -5.28 -7.09 -1.78
CA GLY A 66 -5.51 -7.89 -0.59
C GLY A 66 -6.09 -7.08 0.55
N SER A 67 -6.58 -7.77 1.59
CA SER A 67 -7.04 -7.15 2.82
C SER A 67 -6.53 -7.95 4.02
N GLU A 68 -5.88 -7.30 4.98
CA GLU A 68 -5.29 -7.97 6.15
C GLU A 68 -5.25 -7.03 7.37
N LYS A 69 -4.94 -7.58 8.54
CA LYS A 69 -4.62 -6.81 9.74
C LYS A 69 -3.25 -6.15 9.62
N PHE A 70 -3.18 -4.84 9.79
CA PHE A 70 -1.93 -4.11 9.91
C PHE A 70 -1.70 -3.73 11.37
N ALA A 71 -0.44 -3.57 11.76
CA ALA A 71 -0.07 -3.05 13.06
C ALA A 71 1.12 -2.11 12.93
N ILE A 72 1.03 -0.97 13.60
CA ILE A 72 2.05 0.07 13.62
C ILE A 72 2.70 0.05 15.01
N ALA A 73 4.03 0.07 15.07
CA ALA A 73 4.75 0.19 16.33
C ALA A 73 4.68 1.63 16.84
N LEU A 74 4.35 1.81 18.13
CA LEU A 74 4.34 3.12 18.79
C LEU A 74 5.54 3.28 19.70
N SER A 75 5.91 4.54 19.96
CA SER A 75 6.92 4.91 20.96
C SER A 75 6.56 4.46 22.38
N THR A 76 5.27 4.21 22.64
CA THR A 76 4.74 3.66 23.91
C THR A 76 5.01 2.15 24.08
N GLY A 77 5.61 1.50 23.08
CA GLY A 77 5.92 0.07 23.08
C GLY A 77 4.74 -0.84 22.78
N HIS A 78 3.51 -0.32 22.74
CA HIS A 78 2.30 -1.09 22.45
C HIS A 78 1.85 -0.86 21.01
N PRO A 79 1.96 -1.85 20.10
CA PRO A 79 1.55 -1.68 18.71
C PRO A 79 0.04 -1.53 18.58
N VAL A 80 -0.43 -0.53 17.83
CA VAL A 80 -1.85 -0.39 17.47
C VAL A 80 -2.11 -1.21 16.22
N SER A 81 -3.21 -1.96 16.21
CA SER A 81 -3.59 -2.82 15.09
C SER A 81 -4.91 -2.38 14.46
N PHE A 82 -4.97 -2.46 13.14
CA PHE A 82 -6.12 -2.09 12.31
C PHE A 82 -6.50 -3.29 11.45
N LEU A 83 -7.79 -3.62 11.43
CA LEU A 83 -8.30 -4.76 10.68
C LEU A 83 -8.76 -4.32 9.29
N LYS A 84 -8.73 -5.25 8.33
CA LYS A 84 -9.26 -5.05 6.98
C LYS A 84 -8.63 -3.87 6.22
N ILE A 85 -7.33 -3.66 6.42
CA ILE A 85 -6.59 -2.69 5.62
C ILE A 85 -6.42 -3.28 4.22
N ILE A 86 -6.89 -2.53 3.23
CA ILE A 86 -6.76 -2.78 1.80
C ILE A 86 -5.35 -2.34 1.36
N PHE A 87 -4.65 -3.24 0.68
CA PHE A 87 -3.29 -2.99 0.19
C PHE A 87 -3.02 -3.78 -1.09
N GLY A 88 -1.99 -3.38 -1.83
CA GLY A 88 -1.50 -4.06 -3.02
C GLY A 88 -0.46 -5.13 -2.68
N CYS A 89 -0.66 -6.33 -3.20
CA CYS A 89 0.35 -7.37 -3.31
C CYS A 89 1.02 -7.25 -4.67
N GLY A 90 2.22 -6.67 -4.72
CA GLY A 90 2.97 -6.45 -5.95
C GLY A 90 3.68 -7.72 -6.42
N HIS A 91 3.37 -8.11 -7.66
CA HIS A 91 3.93 -9.27 -8.35
C HIS A 91 4.97 -8.85 -9.39
N SER A 92 4.70 -7.75 -10.09
CA SER A 92 5.57 -7.17 -11.10
C SER A 92 5.81 -5.72 -10.75
N ASN A 93 7.00 -5.45 -10.23
CA ASN A 93 7.38 -4.12 -9.75
C ASN A 93 8.68 -3.70 -10.42
N VAL A 94 8.70 -2.50 -10.98
CA VAL A 94 9.91 -1.81 -11.43
C VAL A 94 10.00 -0.54 -10.62
N SER A 95 11.00 -0.43 -9.75
CA SER A 95 11.21 0.70 -8.85
C SER A 95 12.57 1.34 -9.08
N LEU A 96 12.62 2.67 -8.95
CA LEU A 96 13.88 3.44 -8.91
C LEU A 96 14.36 3.70 -7.47
N PHE A 97 13.64 3.19 -6.46
CA PHE A 97 13.91 3.38 -5.03
C PHE A 97 14.94 2.37 -4.49
N ASP A 98 15.56 2.66 -3.34
CA ASP A 98 16.59 1.80 -2.72
C ASP A 98 16.10 0.35 -2.51
N GLU A 99 16.96 -0.64 -2.77
CA GLU A 99 16.68 -2.08 -2.59
C GLU A 99 16.33 -2.48 -1.14
N VAL A 100 16.44 -1.55 -0.19
CA VAL A 100 16.19 -1.76 1.24
C VAL A 100 14.68 -1.90 1.52
N GLY A 101 13.84 -1.21 0.74
CA GLY A 101 12.39 -1.20 0.92
C GLY A 101 11.70 -2.36 0.21
N SER A 102 10.79 -3.05 0.89
CA SER A 102 9.94 -4.11 0.30
C SER A 102 8.61 -3.59 -0.23
N GLY A 103 8.52 -2.31 -0.62
CA GLY A 103 7.33 -1.67 -1.18
C GLY A 103 7.11 -0.22 -0.74
N ILE A 104 5.92 0.30 -1.01
CA ILE A 104 5.49 1.68 -0.72
C ILE A 104 4.36 1.67 0.30
N ILE A 105 4.49 2.52 1.32
CA ILE A 105 3.45 2.81 2.30
C ILE A 105 2.81 4.14 1.90
N GLY A 106 1.67 4.05 1.24
CA GLY A 106 0.90 5.18 0.76
C GLY A 106 0.27 5.95 1.91
N ILE A 107 0.72 7.18 2.12
CA ILE A 107 0.22 8.12 3.14
C ILE A 107 -0.29 9.41 2.48
N GLY A 108 -0.69 9.33 1.21
CA GLY A 108 -1.33 10.42 0.48
C GLY A 108 -2.77 10.68 0.92
N GLY A 109 -3.42 11.65 0.28
CA GLY A 109 -4.77 12.10 0.65
C GLY A 109 -5.93 11.32 0.03
N GLY A 110 -5.67 10.20 -0.65
CA GLY A 110 -6.72 9.43 -1.30
C GLY A 110 -7.43 8.42 -0.38
N PRO A 111 -8.51 7.78 -0.86
CA PRO A 111 -9.35 6.88 -0.07
C PRO A 111 -8.70 5.52 0.24
N LEU A 112 -7.67 5.10 -0.53
CA LEU A 112 -6.97 3.84 -0.31
C LEU A 112 -5.65 4.02 0.46
N SER A 113 -5.28 5.26 0.80
CA SER A 113 -4.14 5.55 1.66
C SER A 113 -4.27 4.89 3.01
N LEU A 114 -3.12 4.49 3.57
CA LEU A 114 -3.08 3.87 4.88
C LEU A 114 -3.79 4.77 5.89
N ILE A 115 -3.47 6.08 5.87
CA ILE A 115 -4.03 7.06 6.80
C ILE A 115 -5.56 7.19 6.69
N SER A 116 -6.13 7.12 5.49
CA SER A 116 -7.59 7.17 5.30
C SER A 116 -8.29 5.92 5.81
N GLN A 117 -7.59 4.79 5.85
CA GLN A 117 -8.13 3.51 6.33
C GLN A 117 -8.00 3.29 7.84
N LEU A 118 -7.14 4.05 8.53
CA LEU A 118 -6.93 3.92 9.98
C LEU A 118 -8.08 4.49 10.82
N GLY A 119 -9.06 5.16 10.19
CA GLY A 119 -10.28 5.66 10.81
C GLY A 119 -10.19 7.10 11.35
N HIS A 120 -11.26 7.54 12.02
CA HIS A 120 -11.52 8.95 12.38
C HIS A 120 -10.54 9.57 13.42
N ASN A 121 -9.64 8.78 13.99
CA ASN A 121 -8.70 9.23 15.03
C ASN A 121 -7.27 9.41 14.49
N VAL A 122 -7.10 9.46 13.17
CA VAL A 122 -5.78 9.65 12.55
C VAL A 122 -5.64 11.06 12.04
N VAL A 123 -4.59 11.73 12.54
CA VAL A 123 -4.18 13.07 12.11
C VAL A 123 -2.93 12.90 11.26
N SER A 124 -3.01 13.24 9.98
CA SER A 124 -1.83 13.44 9.15
C SER A 124 -1.35 14.87 9.34
N THR A 125 -0.19 15.04 9.97
CA THR A 125 0.55 16.30 9.87
C THR A 125 1.40 16.25 8.61
N PRO A 126 1.35 17.25 7.71
CA PRO A 126 2.32 17.34 6.63
C PRO A 126 3.72 17.37 7.25
N LEU A 127 4.55 16.37 6.95
CA LEU A 127 5.93 16.37 7.42
C LEU A 127 6.75 17.45 6.67
N ILE A 128 6.31 17.82 5.46
CA ILE A 128 6.82 18.91 4.63
C ILE A 128 5.65 19.44 3.79
N ASP A 129 5.44 20.75 3.75
CA ASP A 129 4.53 21.40 2.79
C ASP A 129 5.26 21.48 1.43
N LYS A 130 4.86 20.66 0.45
CA LYS A 130 5.44 20.69 -0.90
C LYS A 130 4.60 21.61 -1.78
N GLU A 131 5.16 22.76 -2.12
CA GLU A 131 4.68 23.68 -3.15
C GLU A 131 5.55 23.50 -4.41
N PRO A 132 4.97 23.21 -5.59
CA PRO A 132 3.54 23.01 -5.85
C PRO A 132 3.05 21.66 -5.33
N LYS A 133 1.74 21.53 -5.15
CA LYS A 133 1.09 20.23 -4.92
C LYS A 133 1.49 19.27 -6.05
N THR A 134 2.45 18.39 -5.78
CA THR A 134 2.84 17.34 -6.73
C THR A 134 1.69 16.34 -6.80
N PHE A 135 0.77 16.58 -7.73
CA PHE A 135 -0.20 15.57 -8.15
C PHE A 135 0.59 14.55 -8.96
N TYR A 136 1.03 13.47 -8.32
CA TYR A 136 1.37 12.28 -9.08
C TYR A 136 0.07 11.83 -9.74
N TYR A 137 0.03 11.85 -11.07
CA TYR A 137 -1.10 11.32 -11.81
C TYR A 137 -1.10 9.80 -11.60
N VAL A 138 -1.86 9.34 -10.62
CA VAL A 138 -2.10 7.91 -10.41
C VAL A 138 -3.27 7.53 -11.30
N THR A 139 -2.98 6.81 -12.38
CA THR A 139 -4.04 6.08 -13.08
C THR A 139 -4.27 4.77 -12.35
N LEU A 140 -5.23 4.74 -11.43
CA LEU A 140 -5.74 3.48 -10.88
C LEU A 140 -6.62 2.83 -11.96
N GLU A 141 -6.01 2.05 -12.86
CA GLU A 141 -6.77 1.07 -13.62
C GLU A 141 -7.08 -0.09 -12.68
N ALA A 142 -8.21 -0.02 -11.98
CA ALA A 142 -8.79 -1.19 -11.33
C ALA A 142 -9.23 -2.14 -12.46
N THR A 143 -8.32 -3.02 -12.87
CA THR A 143 -8.63 -4.11 -13.80
C THR A 143 -9.55 -5.10 -13.08
N LYS A 144 -10.85 -4.78 -13.16
CA LYS A 144 -12.03 -5.63 -12.99
C LYS A 144 -11.82 -6.77 -11.97
N CYS A 145 -12.36 -6.62 -10.76
CA CYS A 145 -12.55 -7.77 -9.87
C CYS A 145 -13.27 -8.87 -10.67
N TRP A 146 -12.58 -9.98 -10.96
CA TRP A 146 -13.13 -11.07 -11.76
C TRP A 146 -14.24 -11.77 -10.98
N LYS A 147 -15.43 -11.19 -10.85
CA LYS A 147 -16.62 -11.96 -10.52
C LYS A 147 -16.93 -12.82 -11.75
N GLU A 148 -16.93 -14.13 -11.60
CA GLU A 148 -17.65 -15.00 -12.52
C GLU A 148 -19.04 -14.38 -12.75
N GLU A 149 -19.37 -14.04 -14.01
CA GLU A 149 -20.75 -13.89 -14.43
C GLU A 149 -21.41 -15.27 -14.39
N ALA A 150 -21.62 -15.77 -13.17
CA ALA A 150 -22.63 -16.77 -12.94
C ALA A 150 -23.98 -16.05 -12.96
N SER A 151 -24.73 -16.30 -14.04
CA SER A 151 -26.16 -16.03 -14.25
C SER A 151 -26.53 -14.65 -14.82
N LEU A 152 -26.63 -14.54 -16.16
CA LEU A 152 -27.77 -13.92 -16.86
C LEU A 152 -27.61 -14.03 -18.39
N HIS A 153 -27.52 -15.27 -18.90
CA HIS A 153 -28.11 -15.59 -20.20
C HIS A 153 -29.26 -16.56 -19.93
N LYS A 154 -30.47 -16.01 -19.87
CA LYS A 154 -31.70 -16.70 -20.20
C LYS A 154 -32.29 -16.00 -21.40
#